data_AF-A0A662YAM3-F1
#
_entry.id   AF-A0A662YAM3-F1
#
_cell.length_a   1.000
_cell.length_b   1.000
_cell.length_c   1.000
_cell.angle_alpha   90.00
_cell.angle_beta   90.00
_cell.angle_gamma   90.00
#
_symmetry.space_group_name_H-M   'P 1'
#
loop_
_entity.id
_entity.type
_entity.pdbx_description
1 polymer ?
#
loop_
_entity_poly.entity_id
_entity_poly.type
_entity_poly.pdbx_seq_one_letter_code
_entity_poly.pdbx_strand_id
1 'polypeptide(L)'
;MFKPSLLIGLAALLALSTTSSSGGTALAQVTEEARDLDVMDFGSDLDDLDGGSDLDEGSDVDSETPEPSVTNAPTPTAPAPIAGQQMLVARNDKCGGRDFNYTMYMPEDPATSSYTTLTCEAGYRCLRAEVWADGYECQEWPSRKPVPFYGQCGGSTYDGQTICTPGCVCKYVSESFSQCLPTY
;
A
#
# COMPACT_ATOMS: atom_id res chain seq x y z
N MET A 1 24.01 72.18 -14.27
CA MET A 1 23.43 71.95 -12.93
C MET A 1 24.18 70.81 -12.28
N PHE A 2 24.70 71.06 -11.07
CA PHE A 2 25.32 70.19 -10.05
C PHE A 2 26.18 68.97 -10.43
N LYS A 3 27.41 68.99 -9.88
CA LYS A 3 28.40 67.92 -9.82
C LYS A 3 28.30 67.21 -8.42
N PRO A 4 29.17 66.24 -8.11
CA PRO A 4 28.89 64.84 -7.72
C PRO A 4 28.78 64.62 -6.19
N SER A 5 28.45 63.40 -5.71
CA SER A 5 29.06 62.78 -4.53
C SER A 5 28.57 61.36 -4.22
N LEU A 6 29.53 60.63 -3.64
CA LEU A 6 29.65 59.27 -3.14
C LEU A 6 28.82 58.98 -1.86
N LEU A 7 28.30 57.75 -1.69
CA LEU A 7 27.99 57.02 -0.42
C LEU A 7 27.35 55.66 -0.80
N ILE A 8 28.05 54.51 -0.79
CA ILE A 8 28.46 53.63 0.34
C ILE A 8 27.29 53.09 1.18
N GLY A 9 27.15 51.75 1.19
CA GLY A 9 26.41 50.94 2.18
C GLY A 9 25.47 49.92 1.51
N LEU A 10 25.39 48.64 1.88
CA LEU A 10 26.05 47.83 2.90
C LEU A 10 25.82 46.37 2.46
N ALA A 11 26.88 45.61 2.16
CA ALA A 11 26.77 44.16 1.94
C ALA A 11 27.21 43.47 3.23
N ALA A 12 26.30 42.76 3.89
CA ALA A 12 26.61 41.95 5.07
C ALA A 12 25.67 40.74 5.12
N LEU A 13 26.23 39.55 4.94
CA LEU A 13 25.81 38.32 5.63
C LEU A 13 26.96 37.31 5.59
N LEU A 14 27.83 37.50 6.59
CA LEU A 14 28.45 36.50 7.46
C LEU A 14 28.89 35.16 6.83
N ALA A 15 30.20 35.09 6.54
CA ALA A 15 30.99 33.87 6.66
C ALA A 15 31.75 33.91 8.00
N LEU A 16 31.57 32.89 8.85
CA LEU A 16 32.48 32.60 9.96
C LEU A 16 33.16 31.27 9.63
N SER A 17 34.39 31.27 9.11
CA SER A 17 35.70 31.47 9.76
C SER A 17 36.19 30.24 10.53
N THR A 18 36.95 29.42 9.82
CA THR A 18 38.02 28.55 10.33
C THR A 18 39.18 29.40 10.85
N THR A 19 39.78 29.08 12.00
CA THR A 19 41.25 28.97 12.16
C THR A 19 41.65 28.44 13.54
N SER A 20 42.53 27.43 13.47
CA SER A 20 43.48 26.88 14.45
C SER A 20 44.31 27.92 15.23
N SER A 21 44.74 27.60 16.47
CA SER A 21 46.19 27.50 16.82
C SER A 21 46.47 27.27 18.33
N SER A 22 47.22 26.18 18.60
CA SER A 22 48.36 26.01 19.52
C SER A 22 48.33 26.42 21.02
N GLY A 23 48.36 25.40 21.89
CA GLY A 23 49.51 25.07 22.76
C GLY A 23 49.71 25.81 24.09
N GLY A 24 49.58 25.09 25.22
CA GLY A 24 50.15 25.50 26.52
C GLY A 24 49.53 24.88 27.79
N THR A 25 49.92 23.65 28.12
CA THR A 25 50.05 23.01 29.45
C THR A 25 49.19 23.46 30.65
N ALA A 26 48.27 22.59 31.10
CA ALA A 26 48.07 22.26 32.52
C ALA A 26 47.35 20.91 32.66
N LEU A 27 47.85 20.10 33.60
CA LEU A 27 47.56 18.69 33.89
C LEU A 27 46.10 18.39 34.26
N ALA A 28 45.54 17.31 33.72
CA ALA A 28 44.78 16.28 34.45
C ALA A 28 44.40 15.12 33.51
N GLN A 29 44.94 13.93 33.79
CA GLN A 29 44.60 12.67 33.13
C GLN A 29 43.31 12.10 33.72
N VAL A 30 42.37 11.62 32.90
CA VAL A 30 41.70 10.31 33.05
C VAL A 30 41.23 9.87 31.67
N THR A 31 41.55 8.62 31.34
CA THR A 31 41.36 7.88 30.09
C THR A 31 39.93 7.44 29.82
N GLU A 32 39.67 7.15 28.53
CA GLU A 32 38.43 6.63 27.94
C GLU A 32 37.90 5.34 28.58
N GLU A 33 36.57 5.17 28.52
CA GLU A 33 35.98 3.86 28.19
C GLU A 33 34.72 4.03 27.33
N ALA A 34 34.81 3.43 26.15
CA ALA A 34 33.71 3.12 25.25
C ALA A 34 32.82 2.05 25.90
N ARG A 35 31.50 2.17 25.75
CA ARG A 35 30.54 1.16 26.21
C ARG A 35 29.95 0.44 25.00
N ASP A 36 30.51 -0.76 24.83
CA ASP A 36 30.07 -1.91 24.05
C ASP A 36 28.68 -2.37 24.52
N LEU A 37 27.83 -2.84 23.60
CA LEU A 37 26.55 -3.47 23.95
C LEU A 37 26.40 -4.76 23.15
N ASP A 38 26.40 -5.84 23.92
CA ASP A 38 26.63 -7.23 23.54
C ASP A 38 25.60 -7.87 22.60
N VAL A 39 26.14 -8.78 21.81
CA VAL A 39 25.49 -9.82 20.99
C VAL A 39 25.01 -10.94 21.91
N MET A 40 23.76 -11.36 21.80
CA MET A 40 23.29 -12.58 22.48
C MET A 40 23.32 -13.77 21.52
N ASP A 41 24.33 -14.60 21.74
CA ASP A 41 24.53 -15.96 21.26
C ASP A 41 23.88 -16.94 22.25
N PHE A 42 23.10 -17.90 21.74
CA PHE A 42 22.63 -19.06 22.52
C PHE A 42 22.64 -20.28 21.61
N GLY A 43 23.82 -20.91 21.53
CA GLY A 43 23.97 -22.30 21.14
C GLY A 43 24.17 -23.17 22.38
N SER A 44 23.39 -24.24 22.49
CA SER A 44 23.76 -25.44 23.25
C SER A 44 22.95 -26.61 22.72
N ASP A 45 23.64 -27.48 22.00
CA ASP A 45 23.18 -28.72 21.40
C ASP A 45 23.02 -29.89 22.42
N LEU A 46 22.38 -30.97 21.91
CA LEU A 46 22.49 -32.40 22.28
C LEU A 46 21.65 -32.87 23.51
N ASP A 47 20.89 -33.97 23.50
CA ASP A 47 20.89 -35.20 22.67
C ASP A 47 19.56 -36.00 22.84
N ASP A 48 19.39 -36.99 21.96
CA ASP A 48 18.68 -38.29 22.11
C ASP A 48 17.31 -38.57 21.45
N LEU A 49 17.33 -39.71 20.76
CA LEU A 49 16.33 -40.34 19.91
C LEU A 49 15.53 -41.43 20.65
N ASP A 50 14.34 -41.68 20.10
CA ASP A 50 13.62 -42.96 20.01
C ASP A 50 12.63 -43.38 21.12
N GLY A 51 11.52 -43.99 20.67
CA GLY A 51 10.72 -44.94 21.45
C GLY A 51 9.27 -44.52 21.73
N GLY A 52 8.34 -44.92 20.87
CA GLY A 52 6.90 -44.65 21.02
C GLY A 52 6.19 -45.40 22.15
N SER A 53 4.99 -44.93 22.48
CA SER A 53 3.84 -45.77 22.86
C SER A 53 2.56 -44.94 22.80
N ASP A 54 1.59 -45.48 22.06
CA ASP A 54 0.20 -45.06 21.99
C ASP A 54 -0.43 -44.96 23.38
N LEU A 55 -1.27 -43.95 23.61
CA LEU A 55 -2.61 -44.10 24.21
C LEU A 55 -3.47 -42.87 23.86
N ASP A 56 -4.56 -43.13 23.15
CA ASP A 56 -5.76 -42.31 23.04
C ASP A 56 -6.08 -41.51 24.31
N GLU A 57 -6.32 -40.21 24.15
CA GLU A 57 -7.41 -39.55 24.86
C GLU A 57 -8.04 -38.56 23.89
N GLY A 58 -9.12 -39.03 23.24
CA GLY A 58 -10.00 -38.18 22.48
C GLY A 58 -10.64 -37.13 23.37
N SER A 59 -10.67 -35.90 22.90
CA SER A 59 -11.71 -34.92 23.22
C SER A 59 -11.71 -33.88 22.12
N ASP A 60 -12.50 -34.20 21.10
CA ASP A 60 -12.98 -33.31 20.08
C ASP A 60 -13.53 -32.02 20.71
N VAL A 61 -12.89 -30.90 20.43
CA VAL A 61 -13.58 -29.62 20.28
C VAL A 61 -13.08 -29.02 18.98
N ASP A 62 -13.55 -29.62 17.89
CA ASP A 62 -13.62 -28.94 16.62
C ASP A 62 -14.52 -27.71 16.85
N SER A 63 -13.88 -26.56 17.08
CA SER A 63 -14.54 -25.28 16.84
C SER A 63 -14.62 -25.12 15.32
N GLU A 64 -15.46 -25.95 14.70
CA GLU A 64 -16.18 -25.60 13.50
C GLU A 64 -16.96 -24.33 13.87
N THR A 65 -16.30 -23.19 13.72
CA THR A 65 -17.02 -22.02 13.25
C THR A 65 -17.68 -22.51 11.98
N PRO A 66 -19.02 -22.59 11.89
CA PRO A 66 -19.65 -22.99 10.66
C PRO A 66 -19.12 -22.03 9.60
N GLU A 67 -18.27 -22.55 8.71
CA GLU A 67 -17.94 -21.86 7.48
C GLU A 67 -19.30 -21.45 6.92
N PRO A 68 -19.57 -20.16 6.68
CA PRO A 68 -20.80 -19.78 6.05
C PRO A 68 -20.84 -20.57 4.77
N SER A 69 -21.74 -21.55 4.72
CA SER A 69 -21.85 -22.50 3.62
C SER A 69 -21.87 -21.66 2.38
N VAL A 70 -20.81 -21.79 1.56
CA VAL A 70 -20.66 -21.04 0.31
C VAL A 70 -21.79 -21.51 -0.59
N THR A 71 -22.94 -20.90 -0.36
CA THR A 71 -24.19 -21.13 -1.05
C THR A 71 -23.99 -20.43 -2.36
N ASN A 72 -23.45 -21.17 -3.34
CA ASN A 72 -23.27 -20.75 -4.73
C ASN A 72 -23.00 -19.24 -4.85
N ALA A 73 -21.84 -18.80 -4.33
CA ALA A 73 -21.36 -17.48 -4.70
C ALA A 73 -21.29 -17.49 -6.24
N PRO A 74 -21.95 -16.55 -6.94
CA PRO A 74 -21.80 -16.45 -8.38
C PRO A 74 -20.29 -16.34 -8.63
N THR A 75 -19.72 -17.29 -9.37
CA THR A 75 -18.35 -17.19 -9.87
C THR A 75 -18.21 -15.77 -10.39
N PRO A 76 -17.32 -14.93 -9.83
CA PRO A 76 -17.21 -13.56 -10.27
C PRO A 76 -16.90 -13.60 -11.76
N THR A 77 -17.88 -13.25 -12.58
CA THR A 77 -17.71 -13.21 -14.04
C THR A 77 -16.52 -12.30 -14.27
N ALA A 78 -15.43 -12.88 -14.81
CA ALA A 78 -14.22 -12.12 -15.06
C ALA A 78 -14.59 -10.86 -15.85
N PRO A 79 -14.14 -9.67 -15.43
CA PRO A 79 -14.41 -8.46 -16.18
C PRO A 79 -13.89 -8.63 -17.62
N ALA A 80 -14.62 -8.10 -18.60
CA ALA A 80 -14.21 -8.19 -20.00
C ALA A 80 -12.86 -7.47 -20.18
N PRO A 81 -11.91 -8.06 -20.93
CA PRO A 81 -10.67 -7.38 -21.25
C PRO A 81 -10.98 -6.10 -22.04
N ILE A 82 -10.23 -5.03 -21.77
CA ILE A 82 -10.32 -3.83 -22.61
C ILE A 82 -9.83 -4.15 -24.03
N ALA A 83 -10.27 -3.36 -25.02
CA ALA A 83 -9.95 -3.62 -26.42
C ALA A 83 -8.42 -3.74 -26.64
N GLY A 84 -7.98 -4.86 -27.22
CA GLY A 84 -6.56 -5.17 -27.46
C GLY A 84 -5.84 -5.90 -26.32
N GLN A 85 -6.48 -6.07 -25.15
CA GLN A 85 -5.91 -6.88 -24.07
C GLN A 85 -6.09 -8.36 -24.35
N GLN A 86 -4.97 -9.06 -24.52
CA GLN A 86 -4.93 -10.48 -24.85
C GLN A 86 -4.73 -11.37 -23.62
N MET A 87 -4.22 -10.81 -22.52
CA MET A 87 -4.05 -11.53 -21.24
C MET A 87 -4.48 -10.67 -20.05
N LEU A 88 -5.10 -11.31 -19.06
CA LEU A 88 -5.50 -10.67 -17.81
C LEU A 88 -4.29 -10.48 -16.88
N VAL A 89 -4.33 -9.43 -16.05
CA VAL A 89 -3.30 -9.19 -15.04
C VAL A 89 -3.60 -10.05 -13.81
N ALA A 90 -2.56 -10.66 -13.25
CA ALA A 90 -2.68 -11.53 -12.08
C ALA A 90 -3.12 -10.76 -10.82
N ARG A 91 -3.59 -11.52 -9.82
CA ARG A 91 -3.88 -11.03 -8.47
C ARG A 91 -2.72 -10.18 -7.91
N ASN A 92 -3.04 -9.01 -7.36
CA ASN A 92 -2.11 -8.08 -6.69
C ASN A 92 -0.94 -7.57 -7.55
N ASP A 93 -0.94 -7.84 -8.86
CA ASP A 93 0.06 -7.30 -9.76
C ASP A 93 -0.30 -5.88 -10.22
N LYS A 94 0.73 -5.16 -10.71
CA LYS A 94 0.53 -3.86 -11.34
C LYS A 94 -0.32 -4.05 -12.59
N CYS A 95 -1.36 -3.23 -12.72
CA CYS A 95 -2.29 -3.27 -13.85
C CYS A 95 -2.32 -1.96 -14.64
N GLY A 96 -1.42 -1.03 -14.32
CA GLY A 96 -1.28 0.24 -15.03
C GLY A 96 -0.45 1.25 -14.25
N GLY A 97 -0.29 2.44 -14.83
CA GLY A 97 0.45 3.55 -14.24
C GLY A 97 1.64 4.00 -15.09
N ARG A 98 2.49 4.85 -14.51
CA ARG A 98 3.78 5.22 -15.12
C ARG A 98 4.72 4.01 -15.15
N ASP A 99 5.48 3.89 -16.24
CA ASP A 99 6.50 2.86 -16.45
C ASP A 99 5.98 1.40 -16.44
N PHE A 100 4.68 1.21 -16.63
CA PHE A 100 4.07 -0.10 -16.77
C PHE A 100 4.25 -0.64 -18.20
N ASN A 101 4.69 -1.89 -18.35
CA ASN A 101 4.91 -2.52 -19.65
C ASN A 101 3.60 -3.07 -20.23
N TYR A 102 2.87 -2.24 -20.97
CA TYR A 102 1.61 -2.63 -21.60
C TYR A 102 1.79 -3.65 -22.74
N THR A 103 2.94 -3.68 -23.41
CA THR A 103 3.20 -4.54 -24.59
C THR A 103 3.10 -6.02 -24.26
N MET A 104 3.38 -6.43 -23.02
CA MET A 104 3.19 -7.81 -22.57
C MET A 104 1.72 -8.25 -22.62
N TYR A 105 0.81 -7.34 -22.29
CA TYR A 105 -0.63 -7.64 -22.17
C TYR A 105 -1.42 -7.26 -23.43
N MET A 106 -0.87 -6.34 -24.22
CA MET A 106 -1.44 -5.77 -25.43
C MET A 106 -0.36 -5.59 -26.51
N PRO A 107 -0.09 -6.62 -27.32
CA PRO A 107 1.01 -6.58 -28.29
C PRO A 107 0.67 -5.77 -29.56
N GLU A 108 -0.60 -5.46 -29.82
CA GLU A 108 -1.03 -4.59 -30.93
C GLU A 108 -1.13 -3.16 -30.41
N ASP A 109 -0.13 -2.32 -30.76
CA ASP A 109 0.08 -0.92 -30.33
C ASP A 109 -1.19 -0.19 -29.89
N PRO A 110 -1.58 -0.27 -28.61
CA PRO A 110 -2.70 0.50 -28.12
C PRO A 110 -2.17 1.90 -27.82
N ALA A 111 -3.01 2.91 -28.01
CA ALA A 111 -2.75 4.25 -27.49
C ALA A 111 -2.84 4.23 -25.95
N THR A 112 -1.90 3.57 -25.28
CA THR A 112 -1.82 3.48 -23.82
C THR A 112 -1.19 4.74 -23.24
N SER A 113 -1.66 5.14 -22.06
CA SER A 113 -1.13 6.27 -21.29
C SER A 113 -0.85 5.83 -19.84
N SER A 114 -0.32 6.74 -19.02
CA SER A 114 -0.17 6.50 -17.57
C SER A 114 -1.49 6.29 -16.81
N TYR A 115 -2.64 6.54 -17.46
CA TYR A 115 -3.97 6.33 -16.90
C TYR A 115 -4.66 5.06 -17.43
N THR A 116 -4.02 4.35 -18.37
CA THR A 116 -4.56 3.10 -18.89
C THR A 116 -4.52 2.05 -17.78
N THR A 117 -5.65 1.39 -17.54
CA THR A 117 -5.80 0.32 -16.55
C THR A 117 -6.23 -0.94 -17.28
N LEU A 118 -5.46 -2.01 -17.10
CA LEU A 118 -5.75 -3.32 -17.66
C LEU A 118 -6.77 -4.05 -16.79
N THR A 119 -7.49 -4.98 -17.41
CA THR A 119 -8.42 -5.88 -16.74
C THR A 119 -7.66 -6.95 -15.96
N CYS A 120 -8.01 -7.14 -14.70
CA CYS A 120 -7.44 -8.16 -13.83
C CYS A 120 -8.18 -9.51 -13.98
N GLU A 121 -7.62 -10.57 -13.41
CA GLU A 121 -8.29 -11.87 -13.25
C GLU A 121 -9.63 -11.77 -12.50
N ALA A 122 -10.44 -12.84 -12.59
CA ALA A 122 -11.73 -12.92 -11.92
C ALA A 122 -11.63 -12.64 -10.42
N GLY A 123 -12.52 -11.80 -9.89
CA GLY A 123 -12.52 -11.39 -8.49
C GLY A 123 -11.50 -10.30 -8.14
N TYR A 124 -10.79 -9.75 -9.14
CA TYR A 124 -9.86 -8.63 -8.97
C TYR A 124 -10.28 -7.44 -9.83
N ARG A 125 -9.96 -6.23 -9.34
CA ARG A 125 -10.17 -4.99 -10.07
C ARG A 125 -8.93 -4.11 -9.98
N CYS A 126 -8.60 -3.45 -11.08
CA CYS A 126 -7.50 -2.51 -11.15
C CYS A 126 -7.89 -1.21 -10.41
N LEU A 127 -7.34 -1.01 -9.21
CA LEU A 127 -7.59 0.14 -8.36
C LEU A 127 -6.30 0.95 -8.20
N ARG A 128 -6.43 2.24 -7.87
CA ARG A 128 -5.27 3.06 -7.55
C ARG A 128 -4.57 2.49 -6.32
N ALA A 129 -3.26 2.28 -6.41
CA ALA A 129 -2.49 1.84 -5.27
C ALA A 129 -2.35 2.97 -4.23
N GLU A 130 -2.58 2.66 -2.95
CA GLU A 130 -2.41 3.63 -1.86
C GLU A 130 -0.93 3.82 -1.50
N VAL A 131 -0.08 2.80 -1.74
CA VAL A 131 1.33 2.78 -1.35
C VAL A 131 2.23 3.51 -2.34
N TRP A 132 1.84 3.55 -3.62
CA TRP A 132 2.59 4.20 -4.69
C TRP A 132 1.62 5.06 -5.51
N ALA A 133 1.70 6.39 -5.31
CA ALA A 133 0.69 7.36 -5.73
C ALA A 133 0.39 7.40 -7.24
N ASP A 134 1.23 6.77 -8.07
CA ASP A 134 1.24 6.92 -9.53
C ASP A 134 1.01 5.62 -10.30
N GLY A 135 0.41 4.61 -9.68
CA GLY A 135 -0.13 3.54 -10.48
C GLY A 135 -1.19 2.70 -9.83
N TYR A 136 -1.46 1.59 -10.51
CA TYR A 136 -2.66 0.80 -10.29
C TYR A 136 -2.29 -0.65 -10.03
N GLU A 137 -3.02 -1.25 -9.11
CA GLU A 137 -2.78 -2.60 -8.63
C GLU A 137 -4.10 -3.38 -8.64
N CYS A 138 -4.04 -4.66 -9.03
CA CYS A 138 -5.18 -5.56 -9.00
C CYS A 138 -5.54 -5.92 -7.56
N GLN A 139 -6.59 -5.32 -7.01
CA GLN A 139 -7.06 -5.60 -5.65
C GLN A 139 -8.34 -6.44 -5.66
N GLU A 140 -8.62 -7.13 -4.55
CA GLU A 140 -9.83 -7.97 -4.39
C GLU A 140 -11.10 -7.15 -4.63
N TRP A 141 -12.06 -7.73 -5.37
CA TRP A 141 -13.35 -7.13 -5.68
C TRP A 141 -14.53 -8.12 -5.51
N PRO A 142 -15.60 -7.74 -4.78
CA PRO A 142 -15.75 -6.51 -4.01
C PRO A 142 -14.70 -6.42 -2.90
N SER A 143 -14.18 -5.21 -2.65
CA SER A 143 -13.18 -5.03 -1.59
C SER A 143 -13.78 -5.34 -0.22
N ARG A 144 -12.95 -5.81 0.70
CA ARG A 144 -13.34 -6.04 2.11
C ARG A 144 -13.67 -4.74 2.85
N LYS A 145 -13.35 -3.58 2.29
CA LYS A 145 -13.53 -2.26 2.91
C LYS A 145 -14.81 -1.60 2.37
N PRO A 146 -15.97 -1.78 2.99
CA PRO A 146 -17.24 -1.27 2.46
C PRO A 146 -17.26 0.27 2.34
N VAL A 147 -18.18 0.78 1.53
CA VAL A 147 -18.39 2.22 1.34
C VAL A 147 -18.85 2.86 2.66
N PRO A 148 -18.19 3.92 3.14
CA PRO A 148 -18.57 4.59 4.38
C PRO A 148 -19.93 5.29 4.26
N PHE A 149 -20.48 5.71 5.40
CA PHE A 149 -21.66 6.57 5.44
C PHE A 149 -21.52 7.75 4.48
N TYR A 150 -22.58 8.01 3.71
CA TYR A 150 -22.66 9.05 2.69
C TYR A 150 -21.69 8.90 1.51
N GLY A 151 -20.96 7.80 1.42
CA GLY A 151 -20.15 7.47 0.25
C GLY A 151 -21.02 7.07 -0.96
N GLN A 152 -20.48 7.27 -2.17
CA GLN A 152 -21.12 6.80 -3.39
C GLN A 152 -21.04 5.26 -3.47
N CYS A 153 -22.15 4.61 -3.79
CA CYS A 153 -22.27 3.14 -3.87
C CYS A 153 -22.96 2.67 -5.16
N GLY A 154 -23.24 3.57 -6.09
CA GLY A 154 -23.90 3.24 -7.35
C GLY A 154 -24.03 4.44 -8.28
N GLY A 155 -24.55 4.18 -9.47
CA GLY A 155 -24.68 5.11 -10.58
C GLY A 155 -24.35 4.45 -11.92
N SER A 156 -24.85 5.01 -13.02
CA SER A 156 -24.67 4.49 -14.38
C SER A 156 -23.21 4.31 -14.81
N THR A 157 -22.32 5.19 -14.34
CA THR A 157 -20.87 5.13 -14.57
C THR A 157 -20.09 4.82 -13.29
N TYR A 158 -20.77 4.33 -12.25
CA TYR A 158 -20.14 4.04 -10.98
C TYR A 158 -19.50 2.65 -11.01
N ASP A 159 -18.18 2.67 -10.95
CA ASP A 159 -17.33 1.50 -10.99
C ASP A 159 -16.76 1.13 -9.61
N GLY A 160 -17.21 1.83 -8.58
CA GLY A 160 -16.79 1.65 -7.19
C GLY A 160 -17.58 0.55 -6.46
N GLN A 161 -17.31 0.40 -5.16
CA GLN A 161 -17.93 -0.64 -4.34
C GLN A 161 -19.42 -0.37 -4.14
N THR A 162 -20.25 -1.40 -4.27
CA THR A 162 -21.70 -1.27 -4.10
C THR A 162 -22.19 -1.63 -2.70
N ILE A 163 -21.31 -2.16 -1.86
CA ILE A 163 -21.62 -2.60 -0.49
C ILE A 163 -21.32 -1.47 0.50
N CYS A 164 -22.34 -1.06 1.25
CA CYS A 164 -22.24 -0.03 2.28
C CYS A 164 -21.79 -0.60 3.63
N THR A 165 -21.19 0.24 4.48
CA THR A 165 -20.87 -0.10 5.87
C THR A 165 -22.16 -0.50 6.62
N PRO A 166 -22.11 -1.47 7.56
CA PRO A 166 -23.27 -1.81 8.39
C PRO A 166 -23.92 -0.57 9.03
N GLY A 167 -25.25 -0.50 9.01
CA GLY A 167 -26.04 0.65 9.49
C GLY A 167 -26.39 1.69 8.40
N CYS A 168 -25.93 1.49 7.16
CA CYS A 168 -26.42 2.23 6.01
C CYS A 168 -26.74 1.31 4.83
N VAL A 169 -27.61 1.78 3.94
CA VAL A 169 -28.03 1.08 2.72
C VAL A 169 -27.78 1.96 1.50
N CYS A 170 -27.40 1.34 0.39
CA CYS A 170 -27.22 2.06 -0.86
C CYS A 170 -28.58 2.53 -1.39
N LYS A 171 -28.85 3.84 -1.33
CA LYS A 171 -30.08 4.44 -1.84
C LYS A 171 -29.82 5.13 -3.17
N TYR A 172 -30.71 4.90 -4.12
CA TYR A 172 -30.72 5.61 -5.39
C TYR A 172 -31.02 7.09 -5.17
N VAL A 173 -30.19 7.97 -5.74
CA VAL A 173 -30.37 9.43 -5.67
C VAL A 173 -30.63 10.00 -7.07
N SER A 174 -29.84 9.58 -8.06
CA SER A 174 -30.00 9.91 -9.47
C SER A 174 -29.42 8.81 -10.35
N GLU A 175 -29.63 8.90 -11.67
CA GLU A 175 -29.16 7.91 -12.65
C GLU A 175 -27.66 7.64 -12.51
N SER A 176 -26.87 8.69 -12.30
CA SER A 176 -25.42 8.62 -12.16
C SER A 176 -24.93 8.49 -10.72
N PHE A 177 -25.82 8.48 -9.71
CA PHE A 177 -25.42 8.59 -8.31
C PHE A 177 -26.35 7.83 -7.36
N SER A 178 -25.79 6.90 -6.60
CA SER A 178 -26.43 6.28 -5.43
C SER A 178 -25.51 6.44 -4.22
N GLN A 179 -26.10 6.61 -3.04
CA GLN A 179 -25.37 6.97 -1.83
C GLN A 179 -25.74 6.06 -0.65
N CYS A 180 -24.75 5.70 0.16
CA CYS A 180 -24.96 4.96 1.40
C CYS A 180 -25.62 5.86 2.46
N LEU A 181 -26.90 5.67 2.72
CA LEU A 181 -27.68 6.47 3.67
C LEU A 181 -28.11 5.64 4.88
N PRO A 182 -28.19 6.23 6.09
CA PRO A 182 -28.62 5.53 7.29
C PRO A 182 -29.98 4.84 7.14
N THR A 183 -30.10 3.66 7.72
CA THR A 183 -31.37 2.96 7.96
C THR A 183 -31.75 3.20 9.42
N TYR A 184 -32.64 4.16 9.66
CA TYR A 184 -33.23 4.43 10.98
C TYR A 184 -34.47 3.58 11.19
#